data_AF-A0A963WKZ3-F1
#
_entry.id   AF-A0A963WKZ3-F1
#
_cell.length_a   1.000
_cell.length_b   1.000
_cell.length_c   1.000
_cell.angle_alpha   90.00
_cell.angle_beta   90.00
_cell.angle_gamma   90.00
#
_symmetry.space_group_name_H-M   'P 1'
#
loop_
_entity.id
_entity.type
_entity.pdbx_description
1 polymer ?
#
loop_
_entity_poly.entity_id
_entity_poly.type
_entity_poly.pdbx_seq_one_letter_code
_entity_poly.pdbx_strand_id
1 'polypeptide(L)' 'MTDIPQIQTDTRDATVLAAPDTEVDVRETFGIDIDMKVPAFSEADERVPDLDASYVFDPDTTLAILAGFAFNRRVMVQG' A
#
# COMPACT_ATOMS: atom_id res chain seq x y z
N MET A 1 15.77 -30.39 22.24
CA MET A 1 15.77 -28.92 22.38
C MET A 1 15.52 -28.39 20.99
N THR A 2 14.30 -27.97 20.72
CA THR A 2 13.92 -27.42 19.41
C THR A 2 14.10 -25.91 19.53
N ASP A 3 15.12 -25.37 18.87
CA ASP A 3 15.34 -23.93 18.81
C ASP A 3 14.23 -23.31 17.96
N ILE A 4 13.30 -22.64 18.64
CA ILE A 4 12.29 -21.80 18.02
C ILE A 4 13.04 -20.56 17.50
N PRO A 5 13.02 -20.26 16.19
CA PRO A 5 13.63 -19.03 15.70
C PRO A 5 12.90 -17.86 16.33
N GLN A 6 13.65 -17.08 17.11
CA GLN A 6 13.17 -15.88 17.76
C GLN A 6 12.88 -14.86 16.66
N ILE A 7 11.61 -14.68 16.32
CA ILE A 7 11.17 -13.60 15.43
C ILE A 7 11.51 -12.30 16.18
N GLN A 8 12.62 -11.67 15.80
CA GLN A 8 12.98 -10.36 16.28
C GLN A 8 12.00 -9.38 15.65
N THR A 9 10.97 -9.00 16.39
CA THR A 9 10.13 -7.85 16.05
C THR A 9 11.02 -6.61 16.16
N ASP A 10 11.62 -6.20 15.04
CA ASP A 10 12.52 -5.05 14.99
C ASP A 10 11.76 -3.81 15.47
N THR A 11 12.22 -3.25 16.57
CA THR A 11 11.65 -2.04 17.18
C THR A 11 12.36 -0.83 16.58
N ARG A 12 12.04 -0.47 15.33
CA ARG A 12 12.56 0.76 14.69
C ARG A 12 11.44 1.66 14.20
N ASP A 13 10.57 2.06 15.15
CA ASP A 13 9.45 3.01 15.03
C ASP A 13 9.80 4.39 14.41
N ALA A 14 10.29 4.43 13.19
CA ALA A 14 10.66 5.66 12.48
C ALA A 14 10.02 5.64 11.10
N THR A 15 8.85 6.25 10.99
CA THR A 15 8.25 6.61 9.70
C THR A 15 9.23 7.52 8.95
N VAL A 16 9.67 7.11 7.77
CA VAL A 16 10.71 7.83 6.99
C VAL A 16 10.16 9.17 6.47
N LEU A 17 8.90 9.17 6.00
CA LEU A 17 8.23 10.32 5.42
C LEU A 17 6.90 10.58 6.12
N ALA A 18 6.65 11.83 6.55
CA ALA A 18 5.42 12.19 7.25
C ALA A 18 4.18 12.28 6.34
N ALA A 19 4.39 12.39 5.02
CA ALA A 19 3.34 12.47 4.01
C ALA A 19 3.87 11.92 2.67
N PRO A 20 2.97 11.47 1.76
CA PRO A 20 3.33 11.07 0.40
C PRO A 20 4.11 12.18 -0.32
N ASP A 21 5.20 11.82 -0.99
CA ASP A 21 6.12 12.73 -1.68
C ASP A 21 6.05 12.61 -3.21
N THR A 22 5.32 11.61 -3.73
CA THR A 22 5.15 11.37 -5.15
C THR A 22 3.71 10.99 -5.50
N GLU A 23 3.44 10.88 -6.80
CA GLU A 23 2.20 10.34 -7.34
C GLU A 23 2.51 9.25 -8.36
N VAL A 24 1.65 8.23 -8.40
CA VAL A 24 1.75 7.14 -9.39
C VAL A 24 0.51 7.10 -10.27
N ASP A 25 0.69 6.72 -11.54
CA ASP A 25 -0.40 6.53 -12.48
C ASP A 25 -1.08 5.18 -12.23
N VAL A 26 -2.42 5.20 -12.13
CA VAL A 26 -3.20 3.99 -11.81
C VAL A 26 -3.19 2.99 -12.95
N ARG A 27 -3.20 3.46 -14.20
CA ARG A 27 -3.14 2.60 -15.39
C ARG A 27 -1.80 1.88 -15.47
N GLU A 28 -0.70 2.58 -15.22
CA GLU A 28 0.63 1.99 -15.26
C GLU A 28 0.90 1.05 -14.07
N THR A 29 0.43 1.42 -12.87
CA THR A 29 0.77 0.69 -11.63
C THR A 29 -0.14 -0.51 -11.40
N PHE A 30 -1.44 -0.36 -11.64
CA PHE A 30 -2.45 -1.40 -11.33
C PHE A 30 -3.06 -2.02 -12.59
N GLY A 31 -2.72 -1.53 -13.79
CA GLY A 31 -3.26 -2.06 -15.05
C GLY A 31 -4.74 -1.73 -15.28
N ILE A 32 -5.29 -0.77 -14.54
CA ILE A 32 -6.70 -0.36 -14.64
C ILE A 32 -6.77 0.85 -15.57
N ASP A 33 -7.47 0.72 -16.69
CA ASP A 33 -7.55 1.78 -17.71
C ASP A 33 -8.39 2.99 -17.25
N ILE A 34 -7.77 3.84 -16.44
CA ILE A 34 -8.33 5.10 -15.94
C ILE A 34 -7.25 6.18 -15.95
N ASP A 35 -7.64 7.41 -16.27
CA ASP A 35 -6.76 8.57 -16.17
C ASP A 35 -6.83 9.15 -14.74
N MET A 36 -6.07 8.54 -13.83
CA MET A 36 -6.02 8.89 -12.42
C MET A 36 -4.61 8.73 -11.87
N LYS A 37 -4.18 9.72 -11.09
CA LYS A 37 -2.97 9.65 -10.27
C LYS A 37 -3.34 9.57 -8.79
N VAL A 38 -2.50 8.86 -8.03
CA VAL A 38 -2.71 8.67 -6.58
C VAL A 38 -1.44 9.01 -5.81
N PRO A 39 -1.55 9.66 -4.63
CA PRO A 39 -0.41 9.91 -3.76
C PRO A 39 0.26 8.59 -3.33
N ALA A 40 1.59 8.58 -3.33
CA ALA A 40 2.41 7.45 -2.92
C ALA A 40 3.70 7.93 -2.22
N PHE A 41 4.37 7.00 -1.54
CA PHE A 41 5.70 7.22 -0.99
C PHE A 41 6.75 6.68 -1.97
N SER A 42 7.83 7.43 -2.20
CA SER A 42 8.95 6.98 -3.05
C SER A 42 9.84 5.94 -2.36
N GLU A 43 9.86 5.96 -1.03
CA GLU A 43 10.65 5.04 -0.19
C GLU A 43 9.72 4.22 0.72
N ALA A 44 9.95 2.91 0.74
CA ALA A 44 9.30 2.00 1.68
C ALA A 44 10.00 2.04 3.05
N ASP A 45 9.22 1.91 4.12
CA ASP A 45 9.75 1.74 5.49
C ASP A 45 9.37 0.36 6.06
N GLU A 46 9.76 0.09 7.30
CA GLU A 46 9.50 -1.18 8.00
C GLU A 46 8.02 -1.60 8.07
N ARG A 47 7.07 -0.67 7.87
CA ARG A 47 5.62 -0.92 7.90
C ARG A 47 5.08 -1.32 6.55
N VAL A 48 5.85 -1.13 5.47
CA VAL A 48 5.49 -1.53 4.13
C VAL A 48 5.88 -3.00 3.94
N PRO A 49 4.92 -3.92 3.76
CA PRO A 49 5.23 -5.33 3.54
C PRO A 49 5.87 -5.56 2.16
N ASP A 50 6.53 -6.71 2.00
CA ASP A 50 7.02 -7.17 0.70
C ASP A 50 5.87 -7.35 -0.31
N LEU A 51 6.16 -7.10 -1.59
CA LEU A 51 5.17 -7.25 -2.67
C LEU A 51 4.81 -8.72 -2.91
N ASP A 52 3.51 -9.05 -2.79
CA ASP A 52 2.95 -10.33 -3.19
C ASP A 52 2.03 -10.17 -4.41
N ALA A 53 2.46 -10.69 -5.56
CA ALA A 53 1.68 -10.65 -6.80
C ALA A 53 0.41 -11.52 -6.77
N SER A 54 0.25 -12.39 -5.77
CA SER A 54 -0.94 -13.21 -5.57
C SER A 54 -2.01 -12.48 -4.75
N TYR A 55 -1.64 -11.42 -4.03
CA TYR A 55 -2.54 -10.64 -3.20
C TYR A 55 -3.08 -9.44 -3.99
N VAL A 56 -4.15 -9.68 -4.75
CA VAL A 56 -4.72 -8.71 -5.67
C VAL A 56 -6.23 -8.60 -5.44
N PHE A 57 -6.71 -7.38 -5.20
CA PHE A 57 -8.15 -7.09 -5.22
C PHE A 57 -8.67 -7.03 -6.65
N ASP A 58 -9.97 -7.22 -6.83
CA ASP A 58 -10.60 -6.92 -8.12
C ASP A 58 -10.46 -5.42 -8.47
N PRO A 59 -10.60 -5.05 -9.77
CA PRO A 59 -10.41 -3.67 -10.20
C PRO A 59 -11.31 -2.65 -9.51
N ASP A 60 -12.56 -2.99 -9.22
CA ASP A 60 -13.52 -2.06 -8.61
C ASP A 60 -13.17 -1.77 -7.15
N THR A 61 -12.80 -2.82 -6.40
CA THR A 61 -12.30 -2.69 -5.03
C THR A 61 -11.00 -1.89 -4.97
N THR A 62 -10.09 -2.14 -5.91
CA THR A 62 -8.83 -1.39 -6.02
C THR A 62 -9.11 0.10 -6.24
N LEU A 63 -9.97 0.45 -7.20
CA LEU A 63 -10.35 1.84 -7.47
C LEU A 63 -11.00 2.53 -6.27
N ALA A 64 -11.86 1.82 -5.54
CA ALA A 64 -12.50 2.37 -4.34
C ALA A 64 -11.46 2.76 -3.28
N ILE A 65 -10.47 1.90 -3.02
CA ILE A 65 -9.37 2.17 -2.08
C ILE A 65 -8.53 3.36 -2.56
N LEU A 66 -8.14 3.37 -3.83
CA LEU A 66 -7.35 4.44 -4.43
C LEU A 66 -8.04 5.80 -4.39
N ALA A 67 -9.36 5.84 -4.62
CA ALA A 67 -10.17 7.05 -4.46
C ALA A 67 -10.23 7.53 -3.00
N GLY A 68 -10.14 6.61 -2.04
CA GLY A 68 -9.98 6.91 -0.63
C GLY A 68 -8.74 7.76 -0.37
N PHE A 69 -7.60 7.33 -0.89
CA PHE A 69 -6.33 8.05 -0.76
C PHE A 69 -6.32 9.38 -1.51
N ALA A 70 -6.70 9.40 -2.78
CA ALA A 70 -6.59 10.61 -3.61
C ALA A 70 -7.57 11.73 -3.23
N PHE A 71 -8.78 11.37 -2.77
CA PHE A 71 -9.87 12.33 -2.56
C PHE A 71 -10.34 12.43 -1.11
N ASN A 72 -9.55 11.87 -0.17
CA ASN A 72 -9.88 11.83 1.26
C ASN A 72 -11.29 11.28 1.51
N ARG A 73 -11.65 10.21 0.78
CA ARG A 73 -12.95 9.53 0.91
C ARG A 73 -12.84 8.42 1.94
N ARG A 74 -13.86 8.29 2.79
CA ARG A 74 -13.98 7.14 3.68
C ARG A 74 -14.39 5.92 2.84
N VAL A 75 -13.58 4.87 2.90
CA VAL A 75 -13.81 3.60 2.21
C VAL A 75 -14.00 2.52 3.28
N MET A 76 -15.01 1.66 3.09
CA MET A 76 -15.25 0.49 3.93
C MET A 76 -15.09 -0.75 3.05
N VAL A 77 -14.18 -1.64 3.43
CA VAL A 77 -14.02 -2.96 2.82
C VAL A 77 -14.61 -3.97 3.80
N GLN A 78 -15.57 -4.77 3.36
CA GLN A 78 -16.24 -5.77 4.18
C GLN A 78 -16.37 -7.06 3.38
N GLY A 79 -16.00 -8.17 3.99
CA GLY A 79 -16.03 -9.52 3.41
C GLY A 79 -15.51 -10.53 4.41
#